data_AF-A0A552HY43-F1
#
_entry.id   AF-A0A552HY43-F1
#
_cell.length_a   1.000
_cell.length_b   1.000
_cell.length_c   1.000
_cell.angle_alpha   90.00
_cell.angle_beta   90.00
_cell.angle_gamma   90.00
#
_symmetry.space_group_name_H-M   'P 1'
#
loop_
_entity.id
_entity.type
_entity.pdbx_description
1 polymer ?
#
loop_
_entity_poly.entity_id
_entity_poly.type
_entity_poly.pdbx_seq_one_letter_code
_entity_poly.pdbx_strand_id
1 'polypeptide(L)' 'MNPRVKEVIPLPNYQLQLIFTNEEKKIYDCSPLLDFGIFQELKNKQYFNQVKILDGTVTWPNEQDICPDTLYLDSISQT' A
#
# COMPACT_ATOMS: atom_id res chain seq x y z
N MET A 1 18.25 5.69 -1.90
CA MET A 1 16.95 5.52 -1.22
C MET A 1 15.90 5.40 -2.31
N ASN A 2 14.99 4.43 -2.20
CA ASN A 2 13.91 4.29 -3.18
C ASN A 2 12.95 5.48 -3.09
N PRO A 3 12.25 5.84 -4.19
CA PRO A 3 11.16 6.82 -4.18
C PRO A 3 10.12 6.53 -3.09
N ARG A 4 9.51 7.58 -2.54
CA ARG A 4 8.48 7.48 -1.51
C ARG A 4 7.07 7.55 -2.11
N VAL A 5 6.07 7.05 -1.40
CA VAL A 5 4.67 7.12 -1.86
C VAL A 5 4.18 8.56 -1.74
N LYS A 6 3.69 9.09 -2.86
CA LYS A 6 3.12 10.44 -3.00
C LYS A 6 1.59 10.39 -3.04
N GLU A 7 1.01 9.39 -3.71
CA GLU A 7 -0.43 9.16 -3.76
C GLU A 7 -0.74 7.65 -3.67
N VAL A 8 -1.88 7.32 -3.07
CA VAL A 8 -2.39 5.95 -2.92
C VAL A 8 -3.86 5.91 -3.27
N ILE A 9 -4.26 4.92 -4.05
CA ILE A 9 -5.65 4.64 -4.40
C ILE A 9 -5.93 3.17 -4.08
N PRO A 10 -6.84 2.85 -3.14
CA PRO A 10 -7.24 1.47 -2.91
C PRO A 10 -8.05 0.97 -4.11
N LEU A 11 -7.73 -0.24 -4.56
CA LEU A 11 -8.37 -0.92 -5.68
C LEU A 11 -9.13 -2.16 -5.19
N PRO A 12 -10.01 -2.75 -6.03
CA PRO A 12 -10.53 -4.09 -5.79
C PRO A 12 -9.44 -5.12 -5.53
N ASN A 13 -9.81 -6.28 -4.98
CA ASN A 13 -8.88 -7.40 -4.72
C ASN A 13 -7.69 -7.09 -3.78
N TYR A 14 -7.83 -6.10 -2.89
CA TYR A 14 -6.79 -5.74 -1.90
C TYR A 14 -5.50 -5.23 -2.55
N GLN A 15 -5.64 -4.56 -3.69
CA GLN A 15 -4.53 -3.90 -4.36
C GLN A 15 -4.48 -2.42 -4.02
N LEU A 16 -3.28 -1.85 -4.06
CA LEU A 16 -3.04 -0.42 -3.95
C LEU A 16 -2.38 0.06 -5.24
N GLN A 17 -2.97 1.06 -5.89
CA GLN A 17 -2.26 1.84 -6.88
C GLN A 17 -1.44 2.91 -6.16
N LEU A 18 -0.14 2.92 -6.40
CA LEU A 18 0.84 3.80 -5.79
C LEU A 18 1.39 4.73 -6.86
N ILE A 19 1.44 6.03 -6.55
CA ILE A 19 2.20 7.02 -7.31
C ILE A 19 3.36 7.43 -6.43
N PHE A 20 4.59 7.26 -6.92
CA PHE A 20 5.79 7.58 -6.18
C PHE A 20 6.26 9.02 -6.45
N THR A 21 7.17 9.53 -5.62
CA THR A 21 7.75 10.88 -5.74
C THR A 21 8.53 11.12 -7.03
N ASN A 22 8.90 10.06 -7.75
CA ASN A 22 9.51 10.14 -9.08
C ASN A 22 8.49 9.94 -10.22
N GLU A 23 7.20 10.06 -9.90
CA GLU A 23 6.05 9.92 -10.81
C GLU A 23 5.82 8.50 -11.37
N GLU A 24 6.57 7.49 -10.92
CA GLU A 24 6.28 6.10 -11.24
C GLU A 24 4.93 5.68 -10.67
N LYS A 25 4.16 4.93 -11.49
CA LYS A 25 2.88 4.34 -11.09
C LYS A 25 3.03 2.83 -11.00
N LYS A 26 2.74 2.27 -9.84
CA LYS A 26 2.83 0.82 -9.61
C LYS A 26 1.63 0.30 -8.84
N ILE A 27 1.40 -1.00 -8.92
CA ILE A 27 0.38 -1.72 -8.16
C ILE A 27 1.05 -2.63 -7.14
N TYR A 28 0.67 -2.51 -5.88
CA TYR A 28 1.08 -3.41 -4.81
C TYR A 28 -0.10 -4.32 -4.40
N ASP A 29 0.14 -5.63 -4.35
CA ASP A 29 -0.86 -6.61 -3.93
C ASP A 29 -0.72 -6.89 -2.42
N CYS A 30 -1.73 -6.51 -1.64
CA CYS A 30 -1.76 -6.76 -0.19
C CYS A 30 -2.30 -8.15 0.15
N SER A 31 -2.78 -8.93 -0.82
CA SER A 31 -3.37 -10.26 -0.59
C SER A 31 -2.47 -11.19 0.25
N PRO A 32 -1.14 -11.25 0.05
CA PRO A 32 -0.26 -12.08 0.88
C PRO A 32 -0.20 -11.66 2.35
N LEU A 33 -0.53 -10.41 2.67
CA LEU A 33 -0.50 -9.88 4.04
C LEU A 33 -1.76 -10.24 4.84
N LEU A 34 -2.87 -10.58 4.17
CA LEU A 34 -4.18 -10.67 4.82
C LEU A 34 -4.26 -11.75 5.92
N ASP A 35 -3.38 -12.74 5.91
CA ASP A 35 -3.32 -13.78 6.93
C ASP A 35 -2.22 -13.54 7.98
N PHE A 36 -1.45 -12.46 7.84
CA PHE A 36 -0.28 -12.17 8.67
C PHE A 36 -0.58 -11.15 9.78
N GLY A 37 -0.60 -11.63 11.02
CA GLY A 37 -0.58 -10.78 12.23
C GLY A 37 -1.61 -9.64 12.20
N ILE A 38 -1.12 -8.40 12.41
CA ILE A 38 -1.95 -7.19 12.47
C ILE A 38 -2.64 -6.84 11.14
N PHE A 39 -2.19 -7.39 10.01
CA PHE A 39 -2.79 -7.11 8.70
C PHE A 39 -4.07 -7.90 8.44
N GLN A 40 -4.47 -8.81 9.34
CA GLN A 40 -5.76 -9.52 9.22
C GLN A 40 -6.96 -8.56 9.19
N GLU A 41 -6.83 -7.38 9.80
CA GLU A 41 -7.85 -6.32 9.76
C GLU A 41 -8.12 -5.81 8.34
N LEU A 42 -7.13 -5.90 7.44
CA LEU A 42 -7.26 -5.50 6.04
C LEU A 42 -8.24 -6.37 5.26
N LYS A 43 -8.64 -7.55 5.78
CA LYS A 43 -9.71 -8.37 5.19
C LYS A 43 -11.06 -7.63 5.20
N ASN A 44 -11.27 -6.70 6.13
CA ASN A 44 -12.43 -5.83 6.07
C ASN A 44 -12.21 -4.77 4.99
N LYS A 45 -12.98 -4.85 3.89
CA LYS A 45 -12.88 -3.91 2.77
C LYS A 45 -13.10 -2.45 3.17
N GLN A 46 -14.02 -2.17 4.08
CA GLN A 46 -14.24 -0.81 4.58
C GLN A 46 -13.05 -0.29 5.37
N TYR A 47 -12.34 -1.18 6.08
CA TYR A 47 -11.10 -0.85 6.78
C TYR A 47 -9.95 -0.65 5.81
N PHE A 48 -9.76 -1.58 4.86
CA PHE A 48 -8.74 -1.49 3.81
C PHE A 48 -8.80 -0.18 3.04
N ASN A 49 -10.01 0.27 2.69
CA ASN A 49 -10.23 1.51 1.95
C ASN A 49 -9.92 2.79 2.75
N GLN A 50 -9.60 2.69 4.05
CA GLN A 50 -9.14 3.80 4.88
C GLN A 50 -7.62 4.03 4.80
N VAL A 51 -6.94 3.37 3.86
CA VAL A 51 -5.51 3.59 3.58
C VAL A 51 -5.22 5.07 3.38
N LYS A 52 -4.15 5.55 4.01
CA LYS A 52 -3.65 6.93 3.92
C LYS A 52 -2.15 6.92 3.76
N ILE A 53 -1.58 8.09 3.47
CA ILE A 53 -0.14 8.28 3.42
C ILE A 53 0.32 9.01 4.68
N LEU A 54 1.38 8.50 5.29
CA LEU A 54 2.11 9.16 6.37
C LEU A 54 3.60 8.97 6.12
N ASP A 55 4.38 10.05 6.18
CA ASP A 55 5.85 10.04 6.05
C ASP A 55 6.40 9.25 4.85
N GLY A 56 5.69 9.30 3.72
CA GLY A 56 6.11 8.67 2.47
C GLY A 56 5.86 7.16 2.38
N THR A 57 5.02 6.63 3.27
CA THR A 57 4.49 5.26 3.20
C THR A 57 2.98 5.20 3.35
N VAL A 58 2.38 4.01 3.15
CA VAL A 58 0.96 3.78 3.37
C VAL A 58 0.69 3.28 4.79
N THR A 59 -0.39 3.77 5.40
CA THR A 59 -0.81 3.44 6.76
C THR A 59 -2.32 3.22 6.85
N TRP A 60 -2.76 2.47 7.85
CA TRP A 60 -4.17 2.29 8.23
C TRP A 60 -4.47 2.87 9.63
N PRO A 61 -5.75 3.05 10.00
CA PRO A 61 -6.14 3.70 11.26
C PRO A 61 -5.56 3.10 12.54
N ASN A 62 -5.31 1.79 12.58
CA ASN A 62 -4.73 1.09 13.72
C ASN A 62 -3.22 0.89 13.58
N GLU A 63 -2.55 1.90 13.01
CA GLU A 63 -1.09 2.02 12.96
C GLU A 63 -0.37 0.93 12.15
N GLN A 64 -1.09 0.12 11.36
CA GLN A 64 -0.43 -0.74 10.38
C GLN A 64 0.18 0.12 9.28
N ASP A 65 1.45 -0.13 8.97
CA ASP A 65 2.14 0.44 7.83
C ASP A 65 2.84 -0.65 7.02
N ILE A 66 3.23 -0.32 5.79
CA ILE A 66 4.09 -1.20 5.00
C ILE A 66 5.41 -0.46 4.80
N CYS A 67 6.55 -1.14 4.86
CA CYS A 67 7.83 -0.50 4.61
C CYS A 67 7.85 0.14 3.22
N PRO A 68 8.26 1.42 3.07
CA PRO A 68 8.24 2.10 1.78
C PRO A 68 9.16 1.45 0.74
N ASP A 69 10.23 0.78 1.17
CA ASP A 69 11.11 0.05 0.26
C ASP A 69 10.44 -1.23 -0.26
N THR A 70 9.67 -1.94 0.59
CA THR A 70 8.82 -3.08 0.18
C THR A 70 7.78 -2.62 -0.85
N LEU A 71 7.09 -1.52 -0.59
CA LEU A 71 6.11 -0.96 -1.53
C LEU A 71 6.76 -0.67 -2.90
N TYR A 72 7.98 -0.15 -2.93
CA TYR A 72 8.64 0.21 -4.20
C TYR A 72 9.19 -1.00 -4.97
N LEU A 73 9.79 -1.96 -4.26
CA LEU A 73 10.47 -3.12 -4.85
C LEU A 73 9.51 -4.22 -5.29
N ASP A 74 8.44 -4.46 -4.53
CA ASP A 74 7.54 -5.58 -4.75
C ASP A 74 6.28 -5.18 -5.55
N SER A 75 6.09 -3.88 -5.81
CA SER A 75 5.01 -3.42 -6.69
C SER A 75 5.40 -3.51 -8.16
N ILE A 76 4.39 -3.77 -9.00
CA ILE A 76 4.55 -3.95 -10.44
C ILE A 76 4.20 -2.65 -11.18
N SER A 77 5.01 -2.24 -12.14
CA SER A 77 4.71 -1.07 -12.97
C SER A 77 3.43 -1.27 -13.76
N GLN A 78 2.54 -0.28 -13.72
CA GLN A 78 1.36 -0.26 -14.56
C GLN A 78 1.81 0.22 -15.96
N THR A 79 1.79 -0.69 -16.94
CA THR A 79 1.95 -0.36 -18.38
C THR A 79 0.78 0.44 -18.92
#